data_AF-A0A0S1MIM9-F1
#
_entry.id   AF-A0A0S1MIM9-F1
#
_cell.length_a   1.000
_cell.length_b   1.000
_cell.length_c   1.000
_cell.angle_alpha   90.00
_cell.angle_beta   90.00
_cell.angle_gamma   90.00
#
_symmetry.space_group_name_H-M   'P 1'
#
loop_
_entity.id
_entity.type
_entity.pdbx_description
1 polymer ?
#
loop_
_entity_poly.entity_id
_entity_poly.type
_entity_poly.pdbx_seq_one_letter_code
_entity_poly.pdbx_strand_id
1 'polypeptide(L)'
;MKFITIAMAGMLVAATNAATNFKNTCSIVNTQMSSLSQYISQVKAIAETNGHAAISAKCDEASQHLSAARSSWNAVSYNYGSFPWEARSSSHASRCQSRLSSCGSAISWINSRPEISRFPAYRAPISNCRGGHRSCETTCGQVWNWPSPPGYNPRPSGYFRRERREVASKSLCPNHETACPIAANVSGHECINTQTEIYSCGGCVTKNKGENCYAIEGADEFGCEAGVCRVFTALPGWEMSPKTGRPVLSKSS
;
A
#
# COMPACT_ATOMS: atom_id res chain seq x y z
N MET A 1 15.03 6.06 -56.81
CA MET A 1 15.12 6.17 -55.33
C MET A 1 14.12 7.23 -54.85
N LYS A 2 13.03 6.85 -54.16
CA LYS A 2 12.14 7.72 -53.33
C LYS A 2 10.83 6.96 -53.00
N PHE A 3 10.91 5.97 -52.10
CA PHE A 3 9.71 5.31 -51.52
C PHE A 3 9.99 4.82 -50.09
N ILE A 4 10.53 5.68 -49.21
CA ILE A 4 10.76 5.31 -47.79
C ILE A 4 10.16 6.33 -46.79
N THR A 5 9.58 7.45 -47.20
CA THR A 5 9.15 8.51 -46.26
C THR A 5 7.69 8.48 -45.78
N ILE A 6 6.83 7.55 -46.23
CA ILE A 6 5.38 7.62 -45.93
C ILE A 6 4.98 6.86 -44.64
N ALA A 7 5.75 5.86 -44.19
CA ALA A 7 5.38 5.05 -43.02
C ALA A 7 5.50 5.79 -41.68
N MET A 8 6.49 6.68 -41.51
CA MET A 8 6.66 7.43 -40.25
C MET A 8 5.59 8.51 -40.04
N ALA A 9 5.09 9.13 -41.12
CA ALA A 9 4.05 10.15 -41.03
C ALA A 9 2.72 9.58 -40.54
N GLY A 10 2.34 8.38 -40.99
CA GLY A 10 1.11 7.70 -40.53
C GLY A 10 1.13 7.30 -39.05
N MET A 11 2.28 6.86 -38.54
CA MET A 11 2.44 6.51 -37.11
C MET A 11 2.38 7.74 -36.19
N LEU A 12 2.95 8.87 -36.62
CA LEU A 12 2.90 10.13 -35.87
C LEU A 12 1.47 10.68 -35.76
N VAL A 13 0.68 10.59 -36.83
CA VAL A 13 -0.73 11.06 -36.84
C VAL A 13 -1.64 10.17 -35.98
N ALA A 14 -1.42 8.85 -35.94
CA ALA A 14 -2.18 7.96 -35.08
C ALA A 14 -1.89 8.18 -33.58
N ALA A 15 -0.62 8.45 -33.22
CA ALA A 15 -0.21 8.71 -31.85
C ALA A 15 -0.74 10.05 -31.29
N THR A 16 -0.77 11.11 -32.11
CA THR A 16 -1.30 12.43 -31.69
C THR A 16 -2.82 12.41 -31.46
N ASN A 17 -3.56 11.69 -32.30
CA ASN A 17 -5.00 11.48 -32.12
C ASN A 17 -5.30 10.67 -30.84
N ALA A 18 -4.51 9.61 -30.57
CA ALA A 18 -4.65 8.84 -29.35
C ALA A 18 -4.37 9.67 -28.07
N ALA A 19 -3.31 10.47 -28.07
CA ALA A 19 -2.98 11.34 -26.93
C ALA A 19 -4.05 12.43 -26.68
N THR A 20 -4.62 13.00 -27.74
CA THR A 20 -5.70 14.00 -27.63
C THR A 20 -6.97 13.38 -27.05
N ASN A 21 -7.37 12.21 -27.56
CA ASN A 21 -8.52 11.48 -27.05
C ASN A 21 -8.31 11.07 -25.58
N PHE A 22 -7.09 10.68 -25.21
CA PHE A 22 -6.76 10.33 -23.84
C PHE A 22 -6.89 11.51 -22.88
N LYS A 23 -6.39 12.70 -23.26
CA LYS A 23 -6.57 13.92 -22.46
C LYS A 23 -8.04 14.29 -22.29
N ASN A 24 -8.84 14.12 -23.34
CA ASN A 24 -10.29 14.31 -23.26
C ASN A 24 -10.93 13.31 -22.29
N THR A 25 -10.58 12.02 -22.36
CA THR A 25 -11.02 11.02 -21.37
C THR A 25 -10.60 11.39 -19.95
N CYS A 26 -9.37 11.87 -19.75
CA CYS A 26 -8.90 12.35 -18.44
C CYS A 26 -9.74 13.51 -17.89
N SER A 27 -10.11 14.46 -18.76
CA SER A 27 -10.99 15.58 -18.41
C SER A 27 -12.40 15.11 -18.03
N ILE A 28 -12.97 14.17 -18.80
CA ILE A 28 -14.27 13.56 -18.48
C ILE A 28 -14.25 12.90 -17.11
N VAL A 29 -13.21 12.13 -16.79
CA VAL A 29 -13.08 11.49 -15.48
C VAL A 29 -12.97 12.53 -14.35
N ASN A 30 -12.20 13.61 -14.54
CA ASN A 30 -12.10 14.68 -13.55
C ASN A 30 -13.47 15.33 -13.24
N THR A 31 -14.27 15.55 -14.29
CA THR A 31 -15.64 16.06 -14.15
C THR A 31 -16.51 15.05 -13.42
N GLN A 32 -16.50 13.78 -13.83
CA GLN A 32 -17.30 12.72 -13.18
C GLN A 32 -16.93 12.52 -11.71
N MET A 33 -15.65 12.52 -11.35
CA MET A 33 -15.21 12.43 -9.95
C MET A 33 -15.66 13.64 -9.14
N SER A 34 -15.67 14.84 -9.75
CA SER A 34 -16.18 16.04 -9.10
C SER A 34 -17.70 15.96 -8.87
N SER A 35 -18.47 15.52 -9.87
CA SER A 35 -19.91 15.30 -9.74
C SER A 35 -20.23 14.23 -8.70
N LEU A 36 -19.48 13.13 -8.67
CA LEU A 36 -19.65 12.09 -7.66
C LEU A 36 -19.41 12.63 -6.25
N SER A 37 -18.38 13.45 -6.06
CA SER A 37 -18.13 14.11 -4.77
C SER A 37 -19.33 14.96 -4.35
N GLN A 38 -19.96 15.70 -5.28
CA GLN A 38 -21.15 16.49 -4.98
C GLN A 38 -22.34 15.60 -4.59
N TYR A 39 -22.55 14.48 -5.29
CA TYR A 39 -23.63 13.55 -4.96
C TYR A 39 -23.45 12.90 -3.58
N ILE A 40 -22.22 12.54 -3.21
CA ILE A 40 -21.92 12.02 -1.86
C ILE A 40 -22.23 13.09 -0.81
N SER A 41 -21.84 14.36 -1.04
CA SER A 41 -22.17 15.46 -0.13
C SER A 41 -23.67 15.71 0.01
N GLN A 42 -24.46 15.56 -1.06
CA GLN A 42 -25.91 15.67 -1.00
C GLN A 42 -26.53 14.57 -0.12
N VAL A 43 -26.08 13.32 -0.27
CA VAL A 43 -26.52 12.21 0.60
C VAL A 43 -26.14 12.47 2.05
N LYS A 44 -24.92 12.97 2.29
CA LYS A 44 -24.43 13.33 3.63
C LYS A 44 -25.31 14.40 4.29
N ALA A 45 -25.62 15.48 3.58
CA ALA A 45 -26.44 16.57 4.12
C ALA A 45 -27.84 16.09 4.55
N ILE A 46 -28.44 15.17 3.79
CA ILE A 46 -29.72 14.55 4.17
C ILE A 46 -29.55 13.69 5.43
N ALA A 47 -28.46 12.92 5.51
CA ALA A 47 -28.14 12.11 6.69
C ALA A 47 -27.98 12.95 7.95
N GLU A 48 -27.26 14.07 7.87
CA GLU A 48 -27.09 15.00 8.98
C GLU A 48 -28.43 15.63 9.39
N THR A 49 -29.21 16.11 8.42
CA THR A 49 -30.54 16.71 8.66
C THR A 49 -31.49 15.75 9.39
N ASN A 50 -31.39 14.44 9.13
CA ASN A 50 -32.26 13.42 9.71
C ASN A 50 -31.62 12.68 10.90
N GLY A 51 -30.44 13.10 11.37
CA GLY A 51 -29.73 12.45 12.49
C GLY A 51 -29.20 11.04 12.19
N HIS A 52 -29.04 10.66 10.92
CA HIS A 52 -28.51 9.37 10.50
C HIS A 52 -26.98 9.34 10.53
N ALA A 53 -26.41 9.41 11.74
CA ALA A 53 -24.96 9.55 11.95
C ALA A 53 -24.11 8.47 11.24
N ALA A 54 -24.56 7.22 11.23
CA ALA A 54 -23.83 6.13 10.57
C ALA A 54 -23.77 6.30 9.03
N ILE A 55 -24.82 6.87 8.42
CA ILE A 55 -24.85 7.17 6.99
C ILE A 55 -23.92 8.34 6.68
N SER A 56 -23.98 9.41 7.49
CA SER A 56 -23.08 10.56 7.33
C SER A 56 -21.60 10.16 7.44
N ALA A 57 -21.24 9.36 8.45
CA ALA A 57 -19.88 8.84 8.62
C ALA A 57 -19.42 7.98 7.42
N LYS A 58 -20.33 7.18 6.85
CA LYS A 58 -20.00 6.39 5.66
C LYS A 58 -19.86 7.25 4.39
N CYS A 59 -20.58 8.36 4.29
CA CYS A 59 -20.34 9.36 3.24
C CYS A 59 -18.96 10.01 3.35
N ASP A 60 -18.46 10.23 4.58
CA ASP A 60 -17.09 10.72 4.79
C ASP A 60 -16.04 9.69 4.34
N GLU A 61 -16.22 8.43 4.70
CA GLU A 61 -15.36 7.32 4.22
C GLU A 61 -15.35 7.25 2.68
N ALA A 62 -16.53 7.30 2.04
CA ALA A 62 -16.64 7.31 0.58
C ALA A 62 -15.92 8.52 -0.05
N SER A 63 -16.07 9.71 0.54
CA SER A 63 -15.44 10.94 0.07
C SER A 63 -13.92 10.90 0.19
N GLN A 64 -13.38 10.31 1.26
CA GLN A 64 -11.94 10.11 1.43
C GLN A 64 -11.37 9.16 0.37
N HIS A 65 -12.07 8.05 0.10
CA HIS A 65 -11.69 7.12 -0.96
C HIS A 65 -11.72 7.77 -2.34
N LEU A 66 -12.77 8.53 -2.65
CA LEU A 66 -12.86 9.25 -3.91
C LEU A 66 -11.75 10.30 -4.08
N SER A 67 -11.42 11.02 -3.01
CA SER A 67 -10.34 12.01 -3.01
C SER A 67 -8.98 11.35 -3.29
N ALA A 68 -8.70 10.22 -2.64
CA ALA A 68 -7.48 9.45 -2.90
C ALA A 68 -7.43 8.86 -4.32
N ALA A 69 -8.58 8.43 -4.86
CA ALA A 69 -8.69 8.00 -6.25
C ALA A 69 -8.37 9.16 -7.20
N ARG A 70 -8.94 10.35 -6.96
CA ARG A 70 -8.69 11.56 -7.75
C ARG A 70 -7.23 11.99 -7.73
N SER A 71 -6.55 11.95 -6.58
CA SER A 71 -5.11 12.23 -6.51
C SER A 71 -4.29 11.25 -7.36
N SER A 72 -4.64 9.97 -7.31
CA SER A 72 -3.98 8.95 -8.14
C SER A 72 -4.27 9.16 -9.62
N TRP A 73 -5.49 9.56 -9.97
CA TRP A 73 -5.89 9.88 -11.34
C TRP A 73 -5.16 11.09 -11.91
N ASN A 74 -5.00 12.16 -11.13
CA ASN A 74 -4.25 13.33 -11.56
C ASN A 74 -2.79 12.96 -11.91
N ALA A 75 -2.17 12.07 -11.15
CA ALA A 75 -0.85 11.56 -11.47
C ALA A 75 -0.85 10.74 -12.78
N VAL A 76 -1.92 10.00 -13.07
CA VAL A 76 -2.05 9.33 -14.38
C VAL A 76 -2.11 10.34 -15.52
N SER A 77 -3.02 11.32 -15.41
CA SER A 77 -3.22 12.34 -16.43
C SER A 77 -1.96 13.17 -16.69
N TYR A 78 -1.18 13.47 -15.64
CA TYR A 78 0.04 14.26 -15.74
C TYR A 78 1.20 13.47 -16.37
N ASN A 79 1.46 12.26 -15.89
CA ASN A 79 2.64 11.49 -16.30
C ASN A 79 2.47 10.78 -17.65
N TYR A 80 1.25 10.40 -18.02
CA TYR A 80 0.99 9.55 -19.19
C TYR A 80 0.20 10.24 -20.30
N GLY A 81 0.01 11.56 -20.23
CA GLY A 81 -0.76 12.32 -21.22
C GLY A 81 -0.28 12.18 -22.67
N SER A 82 1.00 11.84 -22.87
CA SER A 82 1.61 11.62 -24.20
C SER A 82 1.77 10.14 -24.56
N PHE A 83 1.70 9.23 -23.57
CA PHE A 83 1.85 7.79 -23.76
C PHE A 83 0.75 7.03 -22.98
N PRO A 84 -0.52 7.15 -23.40
CA PRO A 84 -1.68 6.61 -22.67
C PRO A 84 -1.59 5.12 -22.33
N TRP A 85 -1.02 4.31 -23.24
CA TRP A 85 -0.89 2.87 -23.09
C TRP A 85 0.08 2.44 -21.98
N GLU A 86 0.90 3.34 -21.45
CA GLU A 86 1.78 3.05 -20.30
C GLU A 86 1.08 3.28 -18.95
N ALA A 87 -0.01 4.04 -18.95
CA ALA A 87 -0.77 4.36 -17.74
C ALA A 87 -1.27 3.10 -17.02
N ARG A 88 -1.73 2.09 -17.78
CA ARG A 88 -2.32 0.84 -17.25
C ARG A 88 -1.41 0.07 -16.29
N SER A 89 -0.10 0.12 -16.51
CA SER A 89 0.90 -0.60 -15.69
C SER A 89 1.43 0.25 -14.54
N SER A 90 0.98 1.49 -14.41
CA SER A 90 1.44 2.39 -13.36
C SER A 90 0.86 2.04 -11.99
N SER A 91 1.64 2.30 -10.95
CA SER A 91 1.15 2.20 -9.57
C SER A 91 0.00 3.19 -9.30
N HIS A 92 -0.04 4.32 -10.02
CA HIS A 92 -1.13 5.29 -9.96
C HIS A 92 -2.45 4.72 -10.47
N ALA A 93 -2.42 3.94 -11.55
CA ALA A 93 -3.61 3.25 -12.08
C ALA A 93 -4.17 2.25 -11.05
N SER A 94 -3.32 1.37 -10.51
CA SER A 94 -3.74 0.38 -9.51
C SER A 94 -4.30 1.04 -8.25
N ARG A 95 -3.68 2.11 -7.77
CA ARG A 95 -4.18 2.89 -6.62
C ARG A 95 -5.52 3.56 -6.92
N CYS A 96 -5.66 4.17 -8.10
CA CYS A 96 -6.93 4.78 -8.53
C CYS A 96 -8.06 3.74 -8.53
N GLN A 97 -7.84 2.59 -9.18
CA GLN A 97 -8.83 1.52 -9.26
C GLN A 97 -9.20 0.98 -7.88
N SER A 98 -8.21 0.69 -7.02
CA SER A 98 -8.45 0.20 -5.67
C SER A 98 -9.27 1.19 -4.84
N ARG A 99 -8.91 2.48 -4.86
CA ARG A 99 -9.63 3.52 -4.10
C ARG A 99 -11.04 3.76 -4.63
N LEU A 100 -11.24 3.69 -5.95
CA LEU A 100 -12.57 3.81 -6.54
C LEU A 100 -13.48 2.63 -6.18
N SER A 101 -12.92 1.42 -6.08
CA SER A 101 -13.63 0.24 -5.58
C SER A 101 -14.01 0.36 -4.09
N SER A 102 -13.11 0.89 -3.25
CA SER A 102 -13.43 1.19 -1.84
C SER A 102 -14.54 2.22 -1.71
N CYS A 103 -14.53 3.28 -2.54
CA CYS A 103 -15.61 4.26 -2.62
C CYS A 103 -16.94 3.59 -3.00
N GLY A 104 -16.94 2.73 -4.03
CA GLY A 104 -18.12 1.96 -4.44
C GLY A 104 -18.67 1.05 -3.35
N SER A 105 -17.80 0.42 -2.57
CA SER A 105 -18.18 -0.42 -1.43
C SER A 105 -18.89 0.39 -0.35
N ALA A 106 -18.40 1.59 -0.03
CA ALA A 106 -19.06 2.51 0.89
C ALA A 106 -20.43 2.98 0.37
N ILE A 107 -20.54 3.33 -0.91
CA ILE A 107 -21.82 3.71 -1.55
C ILE A 107 -22.82 2.55 -1.52
N SER A 108 -22.37 1.32 -1.79
CA SER A 108 -23.19 0.12 -1.74
C SER A 108 -23.73 -0.12 -0.32
N TRP A 109 -22.87 0.02 0.69
CA TRP A 109 -23.27 -0.04 2.09
C TRP A 109 -24.34 0.99 2.41
N ILE A 110 -24.15 2.25 2.00
CA ILE A 110 -25.15 3.32 2.24
C ILE A 110 -26.48 2.92 1.60
N ASN A 111 -26.47 2.50 0.33
CA ASN A 111 -27.68 2.11 -0.39
C ASN A 111 -28.40 0.90 0.23
N SER A 112 -27.71 0.06 1.00
CA SER A 112 -28.31 -1.09 1.71
C SER A 112 -29.06 -0.72 2.99
N ARG A 113 -28.91 0.52 3.46
CA ARG A 113 -29.50 0.97 4.72
C ARG A 113 -31.02 1.11 4.63
N PRO A 114 -31.81 0.60 5.59
CA PRO A 114 -33.27 0.71 5.58
C PRO A 114 -33.77 2.15 5.60
N GLU A 115 -32.97 3.07 6.15
CA GLU A 115 -33.24 4.50 6.15
C GLU A 115 -33.31 5.07 4.72
N ILE A 116 -32.55 4.53 3.77
CA ILE A 116 -32.54 5.01 2.38
C ILE A 116 -33.87 4.74 1.67
N SER A 117 -34.51 3.60 1.93
CA SER A 117 -35.80 3.26 1.30
C SER A 117 -36.99 3.92 2.00
N ARG A 118 -36.87 4.18 3.31
CA ARG A 118 -37.94 4.76 4.12
C ARG A 118 -38.07 6.28 3.96
N PHE A 119 -37.00 6.98 3.63
CA PHE A 119 -36.97 8.44 3.52
C PHE A 119 -36.87 8.88 2.05
N PRO A 120 -37.95 9.40 1.44
CA PRO A 120 -38.00 9.77 0.02
C PRO A 120 -36.91 10.77 -0.41
N ALA A 121 -36.43 11.60 0.51
CA ALA A 121 -35.38 12.59 0.26
C ALA A 121 -34.09 11.95 -0.29
N TYR A 122 -33.77 10.70 0.07
CA TYR A 122 -32.57 10.03 -0.44
C TYR A 122 -32.68 9.57 -1.88
N ARG A 123 -33.89 9.43 -2.44
CA ARG A 123 -34.11 8.70 -3.70
C ARG A 123 -33.30 9.24 -4.88
N ALA A 124 -33.34 10.54 -5.11
CA ALA A 124 -32.59 11.16 -6.21
C ALA A 124 -31.08 11.23 -5.92
N PRO A 125 -30.61 11.72 -4.76
CA PRO A 125 -29.18 11.78 -4.45
C PRO A 125 -28.49 10.42 -4.47
N ILE A 126 -29.12 9.35 -3.95
CA ILE A 126 -28.51 8.01 -3.97
C ILE A 126 -28.44 7.44 -5.39
N SER A 127 -29.45 7.69 -6.22
CA SER A 127 -29.45 7.28 -7.63
C SER A 127 -28.34 7.98 -8.40
N ASN A 128 -28.18 9.30 -8.21
CA ASN A 128 -27.11 10.09 -8.82
C ASN A 128 -25.73 9.64 -8.33
N CYS A 129 -25.58 9.36 -7.05
CA CYS A 129 -24.34 8.86 -6.45
C CYS A 129 -23.92 7.52 -7.08
N ARG A 130 -24.85 6.55 -7.18
CA ARG A 130 -24.59 5.25 -7.82
C ARG A 130 -24.28 5.39 -9.31
N GLY A 131 -25.04 6.22 -10.03
CA GLY A 131 -24.80 6.48 -11.45
C GLY A 131 -23.45 7.16 -11.70
N GLY A 132 -23.10 8.13 -10.86
CA GLY A 132 -21.82 8.85 -10.92
C GLY A 132 -20.63 7.92 -10.65
N HIS A 133 -20.74 7.04 -9.65
CA HIS A 133 -19.72 6.05 -9.34
C HIS A 133 -19.50 5.06 -10.49
N ARG A 134 -20.58 4.47 -11.03
CA ARG A 134 -20.49 3.59 -12.20
C ARG A 134 -19.89 4.28 -13.42
N SER A 135 -20.20 5.56 -13.63
CA SER A 135 -19.62 6.36 -14.71
C SER A 135 -18.12 6.55 -14.52
N CYS A 136 -17.69 6.87 -13.30
CA CYS A 136 -16.26 6.95 -12.96
C CYS A 136 -15.56 5.63 -13.21
N GLU A 137 -16.11 4.51 -12.75
CA GLU A 137 -15.51 3.18 -12.93
C GLU A 137 -15.36 2.82 -14.40
N THR A 138 -16.42 3.04 -15.19
CA THR A 138 -16.43 2.76 -16.62
C THR A 138 -15.38 3.59 -17.34
N THR A 139 -15.35 4.90 -17.09
CA THR A 139 -14.48 5.83 -17.83
C THR A 139 -13.02 5.71 -17.37
N CYS A 140 -12.76 5.42 -16.09
CA CYS A 140 -11.43 5.00 -15.62
C CYS A 140 -11.01 3.69 -16.31
N GLY A 141 -11.94 2.73 -16.42
CA GLY A 141 -11.76 1.47 -17.12
C GLY A 141 -11.29 1.61 -18.57
N GLN A 142 -11.75 2.64 -19.28
CA GLN A 142 -11.31 2.93 -20.65
C GLN A 142 -9.83 3.30 -20.72
N VAL A 143 -9.30 3.98 -19.70
CA VAL A 143 -7.87 4.31 -19.63
C VAL A 143 -7.03 3.06 -19.38
N TRP A 144 -7.51 2.12 -18.57
CA TRP A 144 -6.78 0.87 -18.31
C TRP A 144 -6.70 -0.03 -19.55
N ASN A 145 -7.71 0.05 -20.41
CA ASN A 145 -7.81 -0.74 -21.64
C ASN A 145 -7.35 0.01 -22.88
N TRP A 146 -6.61 1.12 -22.72
CA TRP A 146 -6.18 1.93 -23.86
C TRP A 146 -5.24 1.13 -24.78
N PRO A 147 -5.50 1.08 -26.10
CA PRO A 147 -4.69 0.29 -27.02
C PRO A 147 -3.31 0.90 -27.23
N SER A 148 -2.28 0.05 -27.25
CA SER A 148 -0.93 0.46 -27.66
C SER A 148 -0.82 0.54 -29.19
N PRO A 149 0.02 1.44 -29.74
CA PRO A 149 0.30 1.46 -31.18
C PRO A 149 0.84 0.12 -31.69
N PRO A 150 0.59 -0.25 -32.97
CA PRO A 150 1.18 -1.43 -33.57
C PRO A 150 2.71 -1.42 -33.45
N GLY A 151 3.30 -2.53 -32.97
CA GLY A 151 4.75 -2.65 -32.77
C GLY A 151 5.26 -2.05 -31.45
N TYR A 152 4.39 -1.47 -30.62
CA TYR A 152 4.76 -1.14 -29.25
C TYR A 152 4.93 -2.43 -28.44
N ASN A 153 6.17 -2.83 -28.25
CA ASN A 153 6.55 -3.83 -27.26
C ASN A 153 6.94 -3.06 -26.00
N PRO A 154 6.19 -3.17 -24.88
CA PRO A 154 6.60 -2.56 -23.64
C PRO A 154 8.01 -3.07 -23.34
N ARG A 155 8.98 -2.15 -23.29
CA ARG A 155 10.31 -2.50 -22.81
C ARG A 155 10.11 -2.86 -21.35
N PRO A 156 10.46 -4.08 -20.90
CA PRO A 156 10.63 -4.31 -19.47
C PRO A 156 11.51 -3.18 -18.95
N SER A 157 11.20 -2.62 -17.77
CA SER A 157 11.94 -1.52 -17.15
C SER A 157 13.36 -1.93 -16.68
N GLY A 158 14.05 -2.69 -17.52
CA GLY A 158 15.16 -3.57 -17.19
C GLY A 158 14.65 -5.01 -17.04
N TYR A 159 15.40 -5.96 -17.59
CA TYR A 159 15.68 -7.11 -16.76
C TYR A 159 16.30 -6.50 -15.51
N PHE A 160 15.69 -6.71 -14.34
CA PHE A 160 16.52 -6.68 -13.15
C PHE A 160 17.49 -7.85 -13.32
N ARG A 161 18.59 -7.60 -14.04
CA ARG A 161 19.85 -8.21 -13.66
C ARG A 161 19.97 -7.69 -12.25
N ARG A 162 19.62 -8.55 -11.27
CA ARG A 162 20.38 -8.53 -10.03
C ARG A 162 21.80 -8.80 -10.52
N GLU A 163 22.48 -7.76 -10.97
CA GLU A 163 23.87 -7.63 -10.60
C GLU A 163 23.78 -7.75 -9.10
N ARG A 164 24.09 -8.96 -8.62
CA ARG A 164 24.64 -9.13 -7.30
C ARG A 164 25.72 -8.07 -7.32
N ARG A 165 25.44 -6.89 -6.73
CA ARG A 165 26.50 -5.97 -6.36
C ARG A 165 27.44 -6.91 -5.64
N GLU A 166 28.57 -7.22 -6.25
CA GLU A 166 29.74 -7.55 -5.48
C GLU A 166 29.95 -6.28 -4.68
N VAL A 167 29.29 -6.24 -3.52
CA VAL A 167 29.58 -5.28 -2.49
C VAL A 167 30.98 -5.67 -2.10
N ALA A 168 31.94 -5.03 -2.77
CA ALA A 168 33.30 -4.95 -2.32
C ALA A 168 33.23 -4.48 -0.87
N SER A 169 33.35 -5.44 0.05
CA SER A 169 33.63 -5.31 1.48
C SER A 169 33.22 -3.98 2.12
N LYS A 170 31.94 -3.63 2.04
CA LYS A 170 31.31 -2.63 2.90
C LYS A 170 30.28 -3.38 3.74
N SER A 171 30.34 -3.21 5.06
CA SER A 171 29.54 -3.95 6.03
C SER A 171 28.10 -4.14 5.55
N LEU A 172 27.59 -5.37 5.65
CA LEU A 172 26.23 -5.73 5.22
C LEU A 172 25.14 -4.93 5.93
N CYS A 173 25.49 -4.31 7.05
CA CYS A 173 24.64 -3.46 7.85
C CYS A 173 25.32 -2.12 8.13
N PRO A 174 24.54 -1.04 8.36
CA PRO A 174 25.08 0.23 8.85
C PRO A 174 25.73 0.07 10.23
N ASN A 175 26.53 1.07 10.62
CA ASN A 175 27.46 1.01 11.76
C ASN A 175 26.87 0.40 13.04
N HIS A 176 27.64 -0.49 13.67
CA HIS A 176 27.37 -1.21 14.93
C HIS A 176 26.22 -2.23 14.91
N GLU A 177 25.60 -2.47 13.75
CA GLU A 177 24.63 -3.54 13.58
C GLU A 177 25.26 -4.79 12.96
N THR A 178 24.78 -5.95 13.40
CA THR A 178 25.19 -7.25 12.93
C THR A 178 24.18 -7.77 11.91
N ALA A 179 24.67 -8.24 10.76
CA ALA A 179 23.84 -8.89 9.75
C ALA A 179 23.42 -10.31 10.20
N CYS A 180 22.18 -10.42 10.66
CA CYS A 180 21.57 -11.65 11.12
C CYS A 180 20.65 -12.25 10.05
N PRO A 181 20.80 -13.54 9.69
CA PRO A 181 19.87 -14.20 8.79
C PRO A 181 18.47 -14.20 9.39
N ILE A 182 17.48 -13.83 8.57
CA ILE A 182 16.05 -13.82 8.96
C ILE A 182 15.57 -15.26 9.26
N ALA A 183 16.11 -16.24 8.55
CA ALA A 183 15.92 -17.66 8.81
C ALA A 183 17.13 -18.46 8.31
N ALA A 184 17.35 -19.66 8.86
CA ALA A 184 18.52 -20.50 8.55
C ALA A 184 18.70 -20.81 7.05
N ASN A 185 17.59 -20.88 6.28
CA ASN A 185 17.59 -21.31 4.88
C ASN A 185 17.00 -20.27 3.91
N VAL A 186 16.88 -19.00 4.31
CA VAL A 186 16.34 -17.93 3.45
C VAL A 186 17.45 -16.95 3.06
N SER A 187 17.49 -16.56 1.79
CA SER A 187 18.36 -15.49 1.33
C SER A 187 17.81 -14.14 1.82
N GLY A 188 18.32 -13.66 2.96
CA GLY A 188 17.94 -12.37 3.52
C GLY A 188 18.57 -12.18 4.90
N HIS A 189 19.02 -10.97 5.19
CA HIS A 189 19.56 -10.61 6.49
C HIS A 189 18.82 -9.37 7.00
N GLU A 190 18.57 -9.35 8.29
CA GLU A 190 18.18 -8.16 9.03
C GLU A 190 19.40 -7.60 9.76
N CYS A 191 19.41 -6.30 9.94
CA CYS A 191 20.46 -5.60 10.66
C CYS A 191 19.99 -5.38 12.08
N ILE A 192 20.67 -6.01 13.03
CA ILE A 192 20.30 -6.01 14.45
C ILE A 192 21.46 -5.44 15.26
N ASN A 193 21.16 -4.51 16.16
CA ASN A 193 22.12 -4.11 17.19
C ASN A 193 22.18 -5.19 18.29
N THR A 194 23.09 -6.14 18.14
CA THR A 194 23.26 -7.28 19.07
C THR A 194 23.79 -6.87 20.44
N GLN A 195 24.09 -5.58 20.66
CA GLN A 195 24.49 -5.06 21.97
C GLN A 195 23.31 -4.76 22.87
N THR A 196 22.11 -4.55 22.29
CA THR A 196 20.90 -4.10 23.00
C THR A 196 19.65 -4.90 22.65
N GLU A 197 19.67 -5.67 21.56
CA GLU A 197 18.50 -6.45 21.12
C GLU A 197 18.32 -7.72 21.96
N ILE A 198 17.13 -7.90 22.54
CA ILE A 198 16.81 -8.99 23.48
C ILE A 198 16.65 -10.35 22.81
N TYR A 199 16.25 -10.40 21.54
CA TYR A 199 16.05 -11.66 20.80
C TYR A 199 17.33 -12.16 20.10
N SER A 200 18.41 -11.39 20.11
CA SER A 200 19.70 -11.74 19.50
C SER A 200 20.85 -11.05 20.24
N CYS A 201 20.85 -11.19 21.56
CA CYS A 201 21.82 -10.56 22.42
C CYS A 201 23.19 -11.22 22.29
N GLY A 202 24.23 -10.43 22.08
CA GLY A 202 25.61 -10.91 21.89
C GLY A 202 25.91 -11.47 20.50
N GLY A 203 24.89 -11.71 19.68
CA GLY A 203 25.05 -12.20 18.32
C GLY A 203 23.76 -12.77 17.74
N CYS A 204 23.80 -13.15 16.46
CA CYS A 204 22.62 -13.71 15.81
C CYS A 204 22.26 -15.09 16.37
N VAL A 205 21.07 -15.21 16.95
CA VAL A 205 20.54 -16.50 17.44
C VAL A 205 20.42 -17.52 16.30
N THR A 206 20.04 -17.09 15.09
CA THR A 206 19.97 -17.96 13.89
C THR A 206 21.32 -18.54 13.46
N LYS A 207 22.43 -17.98 13.94
CA LYS A 207 23.79 -18.49 13.72
C LYS A 207 24.36 -19.18 14.97
N ASN A 208 23.58 -19.35 16.04
CA ASN A 208 24.03 -19.80 17.35
C ASN A 208 25.19 -18.95 17.91
N LYS A 209 25.19 -17.64 17.63
CA LYS A 209 26.24 -16.70 18.10
C LYS A 209 25.78 -15.76 19.21
N GLY A 210 24.49 -15.76 19.53
CA GLY A 210 23.93 -15.00 20.63
C GLY A 210 22.75 -15.72 21.23
N GLU A 211 22.11 -15.06 22.17
CA GLU A 211 21.08 -15.62 23.03
C GLU A 211 19.79 -14.82 22.89
N ASN A 212 18.66 -15.54 22.90
CA ASN A 212 17.36 -14.93 23.07
C ASN A 212 17.09 -14.83 24.58
N CYS A 213 17.19 -13.63 25.16
CA CYS A 213 17.00 -13.44 26.59
C CYS A 213 15.58 -13.81 27.05
N TYR A 214 14.60 -13.79 26.13
CA TYR A 214 13.23 -14.23 26.39
C TYR A 214 13.12 -15.74 26.64
N ALA A 215 14.10 -16.52 26.18
CA ALA A 215 14.13 -17.97 26.34
C ALA A 215 14.82 -18.42 27.63
N ILE A 216 15.22 -17.50 28.51
CA ILE A 216 15.87 -17.84 29.78
C ILE A 216 14.80 -18.36 30.75
N GLU A 217 14.91 -19.63 31.10
CA GLU A 217 13.96 -20.27 32.01
C GLU A 217 13.99 -19.61 33.40
N GLY A 218 12.80 -19.39 33.97
CA GLY A 218 12.64 -18.80 35.30
C GLY A 218 12.89 -17.29 35.37
N ALA A 219 13.22 -16.62 34.26
CA ALA A 219 13.41 -15.17 34.25
C ALA A 219 12.06 -14.45 34.14
N ASP A 220 11.87 -13.40 34.93
CA ASP A 220 10.67 -12.55 34.89
C ASP A 220 10.99 -11.24 34.14
N GLU A 221 12.03 -10.53 34.58
CA GLU A 221 12.54 -9.34 33.90
C GLU A 221 13.99 -9.56 33.43
N PHE A 222 14.27 -9.25 32.17
CA PHE A 222 15.58 -9.42 31.54
C PHE A 222 15.85 -8.34 30.49
N GLY A 223 17.11 -8.15 30.17
CA GLY A 223 17.57 -7.21 29.14
C GLY A 223 18.87 -7.66 28.49
N CYS A 224 19.21 -7.01 27.37
CA CYS A 224 20.51 -7.16 26.73
C CYS A 224 21.38 -5.95 27.02
N GLU A 225 22.48 -6.14 27.75
CA GLU A 225 23.42 -5.08 28.08
C GLU A 225 24.81 -5.43 27.57
N ALA A 226 25.34 -4.63 26.65
CA ALA A 226 26.65 -4.84 26.02
C ALA A 226 26.84 -6.25 25.45
N GLY A 227 25.76 -6.79 24.85
CA GLY A 227 25.77 -8.12 24.23
C GLY A 227 25.69 -9.28 25.22
N VAL A 228 25.28 -9.05 26.46
CA VAL A 228 25.08 -10.09 27.46
C VAL A 228 23.66 -10.01 28.01
N CYS A 229 22.94 -11.14 27.99
CA CYS A 229 21.64 -11.24 28.65
C CYS A 229 21.82 -11.11 30.17
N ARG A 230 21.15 -10.11 30.75
CA ARG A 230 21.06 -9.90 32.19
C ARG A 230 19.63 -10.16 32.63
N VAL A 231 19.49 -10.94 33.70
CA VAL A 231 18.19 -11.17 34.35
C VAL A 231 18.16 -10.29 35.59
N PHE A 232 17.14 -9.44 35.69
CA PHE A 232 16.95 -8.52 36.80
C PHE A 232 16.11 -9.16 37.91
N THR A 233 15.08 -9.92 37.53
CA THR A 233 14.19 -10.63 38.47
C THR A 233 13.87 -12.04 37.97
N ALA A 234 13.60 -12.94 38.92
CA ALA A 234 13.19 -14.31 38.65
C ALA A 234 11.70 -14.51 38.98
N LEU A 235 11.06 -15.45 38.29
CA LEU A 235 9.69 -15.85 38.54
C LEU A 235 9.52 -16.47 39.94
N PRO A 236 8.31 -16.47 40.53
CA PRO A 236 8.05 -17.18 41.78
C PRO A 236 8.46 -18.66 41.72
N GLY A 237 9.15 -19.15 42.76
CA GLY A 237 9.71 -20.50 42.79
C GLY A 237 11.11 -20.64 42.18
N TRP A 238 11.69 -19.52 41.73
CA TRP A 238 13.06 -19.44 41.24
C TRP A 238 13.87 -18.44 42.08
N GLU A 239 15.16 -18.74 42.24
CA GLU A 239 16.13 -17.90 42.93
C GLU A 239 17.26 -17.51 41.98
N MET A 240 17.77 -16.29 42.14
CA MET A 240 18.91 -15.83 41.35
C MET A 240 20.20 -16.49 41.83
N SER A 241 20.87 -17.23 40.95
CA SER A 241 22.19 -17.81 41.23
C SER A 241 23.25 -16.71 41.35
N PRO A 242 23.93 -16.57 42.50
CA PRO A 242 24.99 -15.56 42.66
C PRO A 242 26.21 -15.82 41.76
N LYS A 243 26.37 -17.06 41.29
CA LYS A 243 27.50 -17.46 40.44
C LYS A 243 27.28 -17.11 38.97
N THR A 244 26.05 -17.26 38.48
CA THR A 244 25.74 -17.15 37.06
C THR A 244 24.88 -15.94 36.72
N GLY A 245 24.26 -15.29 37.72
CA GLY A 245 23.27 -14.23 37.50
C GLY A 245 22.05 -14.73 36.72
N ARG A 246 21.73 -16.03 36.81
CA ARG A 246 20.60 -16.67 36.14
C ARG A 246 19.66 -17.32 37.17
N PRO A 247 18.36 -17.41 36.89
CA PRO A 247 17.42 -18.13 37.73
C PRO A 247 17.78 -19.61 37.85
N VAL A 248 17.64 -20.16 39.05
CA VAL A 248 17.67 -21.59 39.35
C VAL A 248 16.46 -21.92 40.20
N LEU A 249 15.88 -23.11 40.04
CA LEU A 249 14.74 -23.53 40.87
C LEU A 249 15.11 -23.44 42.35
N SER A 250 14.24 -22.79 43.15
CA SER A 250 14.42 -22.78 44.59
C SER A 250 14.27 -24.21 45.10
N LYS A 251 15.19 -24.66 45.95
CA LYS A 251 15.04 -25.96 46.60
C LYS A 251 13.93 -25.80 47.62
N SER A 252 12.79 -26.49 47.42
CA SER A 252 11.77 -26.62 48.45
C SER A 252 12.43 -27.23 49.70
N SER A 253 12.58 -26.41 50.74
CA SER A 253 12.88 -26.87 52.10
C SER A 253 11.59 -27.25 52.80
#